data_AF-A0A6G0UWB2-F1
#
_entry.id   AF-A0A6G0UWB2-F1
#
_cell.length_a   1.000
_cell.length_b   1.000
_cell.length_c   1.000
_cell.angle_alpha   90.00
_cell.angle_beta   90.00
_cell.angle_gamma   90.00
#
_symmetry.space_group_name_H-M   'P 1'
#
loop_
_entity.id
_entity.type
_entity.pdbx_description
1 polymer ?
#
loop_
_entity_poly.entity_id
_entity_poly.type
_entity_poly.pdbx_seq_one_letter_code
_entity_poly.pdbx_strand_id
1 'polypeptide(L)'
;MTEAESPISYKGNDSALDPVAYSYLKLDRPGQSQETLDVFQRMQKKGVPTAETIADVDGYLKESKLTIEEAQKKVEEDFRKYKIVEANLTSQREKLRETEPDFLRGRELLTKLQEALGNPDYEWPMEVRYPLADQVFSTAYLDKTDTIYILLGCQTMAEVTVDEADKIFSKNLVDINKLKNDLTEEINFVKDQITTSEVNMAHLFNYNVNLKKTAAGIGDKK
;
A
#
# COMPACT_ATOMS: atom_id res chain seq x y z
N MET A 1 35.47 -39.98 -10.15
CA MET A 1 34.23 -40.66 -10.60
C MET A 1 33.59 -41.18 -9.33
N THR A 2 32.54 -40.56 -8.79
CA THR A 2 31.28 -40.27 -9.49
C THR A 2 30.67 -38.98 -8.94
N GLU A 3 30.35 -38.05 -9.83
CA GLU A 3 29.42 -36.94 -9.59
C GLU A 3 28.04 -37.53 -9.34
N ALA A 4 27.32 -37.02 -8.33
CA ALA A 4 25.90 -37.27 -8.16
C ALA A 4 25.18 -35.92 -8.18
N GLU A 5 24.53 -35.69 -9.32
CA GLU A 5 23.74 -34.53 -9.68
C GLU A 5 22.64 -34.25 -8.66
N SER A 6 22.37 -32.96 -8.43
CA SER A 6 21.19 -32.49 -7.69
C SER A 6 19.99 -32.40 -8.63
N PRO A 7 18.82 -32.99 -8.30
CA PRO A 7 17.60 -32.69 -9.02
C PRO A 7 16.48 -32.34 -8.03
N ILE A 8 16.35 -31.08 -7.65
CA ILE A 8 15.08 -30.57 -7.11
C ILE A 8 14.61 -29.44 -8.01
N SER A 9 13.97 -29.85 -9.12
CA SER A 9 13.17 -28.97 -9.96
C SER A 9 11.87 -28.65 -9.23
N TYR A 10 11.78 -27.47 -8.62
CA TYR A 10 10.52 -26.93 -8.10
C TYR A 10 9.59 -26.55 -9.28
N LYS A 11 8.48 -27.29 -9.44
CA LYS A 11 7.33 -26.86 -10.25
C LYS A 11 6.38 -26.07 -9.35
N GLY A 12 6.51 -24.74 -9.36
CA GLY A 12 5.63 -23.81 -8.67
C GLY A 12 4.42 -23.43 -9.51
N ASN A 13 3.26 -23.36 -8.86
CA ASN A 13 1.95 -23.12 -9.44
C ASN A 13 1.80 -21.68 -9.98
N ASP A 14 1.26 -21.55 -11.19
CA ASP A 14 1.29 -20.36 -12.06
C ASP A 14 0.25 -19.26 -11.72
N SER A 15 -0.20 -19.15 -10.47
CA SER A 15 -1.30 -18.22 -10.11
C SER A 15 -0.85 -17.08 -9.20
N ALA A 16 -0.89 -15.89 -9.78
CA ALA A 16 -0.83 -14.57 -9.15
C ALA A 16 0.56 -14.11 -8.69
N LEU A 17 1.29 -13.48 -9.61
CA LEU A 17 2.31 -12.49 -9.30
C LEU A 17 1.71 -11.44 -8.37
N ASP A 18 2.10 -11.46 -7.10
CA ASP A 18 1.70 -10.48 -6.10
C ASP A 18 2.29 -9.10 -6.48
N PRO A 19 1.48 -8.06 -6.70
CA PRO A 19 1.97 -6.72 -6.99
C PRO A 19 2.85 -6.11 -5.88
N VAL A 20 2.86 -6.67 -4.67
CA VAL A 20 3.77 -6.23 -3.59
C VAL A 20 5.22 -6.68 -3.84
N ALA A 21 5.43 -7.79 -4.57
CA ALA A 21 6.76 -8.27 -4.95
C ALA A 21 7.53 -7.25 -5.82
N TYR A 22 6.81 -6.38 -6.56
CA TYR A 22 7.42 -5.31 -7.35
C TYR A 22 8.01 -4.17 -6.50
N SER A 23 7.74 -4.11 -5.20
CA SER A 23 8.30 -3.08 -4.30
C SER A 23 9.69 -3.43 -3.76
N TYR A 24 10.06 -4.72 -3.75
CA TYR A 24 11.36 -5.22 -3.25
C TYR A 24 12.55 -4.83 -4.14
N LEU A 25 12.26 -4.28 -5.33
CA LEU A 25 13.23 -3.92 -6.36
C LEU A 25 13.46 -2.40 -6.48
N LYS A 26 13.36 -1.68 -5.36
CA LYS A 26 14.01 -0.37 -5.20
C LYS A 26 15.38 -0.52 -4.52
N LEU A 27 16.15 -1.53 -4.93
CA LEU A 27 17.61 -1.43 -4.83
C LEU A 27 18.02 -0.12 -5.52
N ASP A 28 18.89 0.64 -4.84
CA ASP A 28 19.25 2.02 -5.16
C ASP A 28 19.22 2.34 -6.67
N ARG A 29 18.29 3.19 -7.09
CA ARG A 29 18.53 4.03 -8.27
C ARG A 29 19.31 5.25 -7.78
N PRO A 30 20.63 5.34 -8.00
CA PRO A 30 21.36 6.55 -7.68
C PRO A 30 20.82 7.68 -8.57
N GLY A 31 20.27 8.74 -7.95
CA GLY A 31 19.97 10.00 -8.65
C GLY A 31 18.50 10.42 -8.78
N GLN A 32 17.56 9.90 -7.99
CA GLN A 32 16.25 10.57 -7.85
C GLN A 32 16.11 11.15 -6.45
N SER A 33 16.41 12.44 -6.32
CA SER A 33 15.86 13.27 -5.25
C SER A 33 14.34 13.13 -5.29
N GLN A 34 13.77 12.33 -4.39
CA GLN A 34 12.33 12.30 -4.19
C GLN A 34 11.95 13.67 -3.61
N GLU A 35 11.49 14.58 -4.47
CA GLU A 35 10.70 15.71 -4.00
C GLU A 35 9.57 15.15 -3.14
N THR A 36 9.52 15.56 -1.88
CA THR A 36 8.43 15.22 -0.97
C THR A 36 7.20 15.99 -1.42
N LEU A 37 6.47 15.42 -2.37
CA LEU A 37 5.22 15.97 -2.87
C LEU A 37 4.22 16.05 -1.72
N ASP A 38 3.58 17.19 -1.57
CA ASP A 38 2.49 17.38 -0.61
C ASP A 38 1.30 16.44 -0.94
N VAL A 39 0.48 16.10 0.06
CA VAL A 39 -0.67 15.18 -0.07
C VAL A 39 -1.56 15.59 -1.25
N PHE A 40 -1.78 16.89 -1.40
CA PHE A 40 -2.55 17.47 -2.49
C PHE A 40 -1.94 17.19 -3.86
N GLN A 41 -0.63 17.38 -4.01
CA GLN A 41 0.09 17.12 -5.27
C GLN A 41 0.12 15.63 -5.61
N ARG A 42 0.24 14.76 -4.60
CA ARG A 42 0.16 13.30 -4.78
C ARG A 42 -1.24 12.88 -5.27
N MET A 43 -2.29 13.47 -4.72
CA MET A 43 -3.68 13.21 -5.12
C MET A 43 -4.01 13.72 -6.52
N GLN A 44 -3.57 14.93 -6.86
CA GLN A 44 -3.71 15.46 -8.21
C GLN A 44 -3.00 14.60 -9.25
N LYS A 45 -1.78 14.11 -8.95
CA LYS A 45 -1.05 13.18 -9.82
C LYS A 45 -1.77 11.84 -10.00
N LYS A 46 -2.57 11.42 -9.01
CA LYS A 46 -3.43 10.23 -9.07
C LYS A 46 -4.78 10.51 -9.77
N GLY A 47 -4.99 11.72 -10.27
CA GLY A 47 -6.21 12.11 -10.99
C GLY A 47 -7.44 12.28 -10.10
N VAL A 48 -7.22 12.52 -8.79
CA VAL A 48 -8.28 12.73 -7.82
C VAL A 48 -8.56 14.24 -7.73
N PRO A 49 -9.69 14.74 -8.25
CA PRO A 49 -10.03 16.16 -8.14
C PRO A 49 -10.27 16.52 -6.66
N THR A 50 -10.21 17.81 -6.35
CA THR A 50 -10.58 18.30 -5.01
C THR A 50 -12.03 18.71 -5.03
N ALA A 51 -12.81 18.20 -4.09
CA ALA A 51 -14.18 18.62 -3.86
C ALA A 51 -14.17 19.91 -3.05
N GLU A 52 -14.76 20.97 -3.59
CA GLU A 52 -15.05 22.20 -2.86
C GLU A 52 -16.49 22.15 -2.33
N THR A 53 -16.72 22.68 -1.14
CA THR A 53 -18.05 22.74 -0.54
C THR A 53 -18.94 23.73 -1.30
N ILE A 54 -20.09 23.27 -1.78
CA ILE A 54 -21.11 24.08 -2.45
C ILE A 54 -22.10 24.58 -1.39
N ALA A 55 -21.76 25.70 -0.74
CA ALA A 55 -22.65 26.34 0.24
C ALA A 55 -23.78 27.14 -0.44
N ASP A 56 -23.49 27.81 -1.56
CA ASP A 56 -24.48 28.49 -2.39
C ASP A 56 -24.70 27.70 -3.70
N VAL A 57 -25.76 26.91 -3.71
CA VAL A 57 -26.16 26.10 -4.87
C VAL A 57 -26.57 26.99 -6.05
N ASP A 58 -27.17 28.15 -5.80
CA ASP A 58 -27.67 29.05 -6.85
C ASP A 58 -26.52 29.77 -7.56
N GLY A 59 -25.52 30.21 -6.78
CA GLY A 59 -24.25 30.72 -7.29
C GLY A 59 -23.47 29.66 -8.08
N TYR A 60 -23.36 28.44 -7.55
CA TYR A 60 -22.67 27.33 -8.21
C TYR A 60 -23.33 26.96 -9.54
N LEU A 61 -24.66 26.86 -9.61
CA LEU A 61 -25.36 26.55 -10.87
C LEU A 61 -25.18 27.64 -11.94
N LYS A 62 -25.15 28.92 -11.52
CA LYS A 62 -24.91 30.06 -12.42
C LYS A 62 -23.49 30.09 -12.97
N GLU A 63 -22.49 29.83 -12.11
CA GLU A 63 -21.08 29.80 -12.50
C GLU A 63 -20.75 28.58 -13.38
N SER A 64 -21.33 27.43 -13.02
CA SER A 64 -21.15 26.15 -13.71
C SER A 64 -21.91 26.06 -15.04
N LYS A 65 -22.91 26.94 -15.28
CA LYS A 65 -23.87 26.87 -16.39
C LYS A 65 -24.51 25.49 -16.56
N LEU A 66 -24.68 24.77 -15.45
CA LEU A 66 -25.17 23.39 -15.42
C LEU A 66 -26.60 23.39 -14.89
N THR A 67 -27.43 22.48 -15.40
CA THR A 67 -28.74 22.21 -14.79
C THR A 67 -28.55 21.47 -13.46
N ILE A 68 -29.56 21.52 -12.59
CA ILE A 68 -29.53 20.85 -11.29
C ILE A 68 -29.31 19.34 -11.45
N GLU A 69 -29.93 18.73 -12.46
CA GLU A 69 -29.80 17.29 -12.74
C GLU A 69 -28.37 16.94 -13.20
N GLU A 70 -27.75 17.76 -14.05
CA GLU A 70 -26.37 17.57 -14.46
C GLU A 70 -25.37 17.81 -13.32
N ALA A 71 -25.63 18.80 -12.46
CA ALA A 71 -24.84 19.07 -11.27
C ALA A 71 -24.92 17.90 -10.26
N GLN A 72 -26.12 17.35 -10.04
CA GLN A 72 -26.32 16.16 -9.21
C GLN A 72 -25.56 14.96 -9.79
N LYS A 73 -25.69 14.71 -11.09
CA LYS A 73 -24.97 13.62 -11.77
C LYS A 73 -23.45 13.77 -11.64
N LYS A 74 -22.92 14.98 -11.79
CA LYS A 74 -21.48 15.26 -11.66
C LYS A 74 -20.97 14.97 -10.24
N VAL A 75 -21.69 15.43 -9.21
CA VAL A 75 -21.33 15.15 -7.80
C VAL A 75 -21.43 13.67 -7.47
N GLU A 76 -22.43 12.96 -8.01
CA GLU A 76 -22.52 11.49 -7.88
C GLU A 76 -21.36 10.77 -8.58
N GLU A 77 -20.96 11.20 -9.77
CA GLU A 77 -19.82 10.64 -10.50
C GLU A 77 -18.52 10.85 -9.73
N ASP A 78 -18.30 12.05 -9.18
CA ASP A 78 -17.11 12.35 -8.39
C ASP A 78 -17.10 11.56 -7.06
N PHE A 79 -18.23 11.44 -6.38
CA PHE A 79 -18.38 10.57 -5.21
C PHE A 79 -18.00 9.11 -5.51
N ARG A 80 -18.46 8.56 -6.64
CA ARG A 80 -18.09 7.19 -7.07
C ARG A 80 -16.59 7.07 -7.30
N LYS A 81 -15.96 8.06 -7.91
CA LYS A 81 -14.50 8.07 -8.13
C LYS A 81 -13.75 8.04 -6.79
N TYR A 82 -14.12 8.89 -5.84
CA TYR A 82 -13.48 8.90 -4.52
C TYR A 82 -13.60 7.55 -3.82
N LYS A 83 -14.76 6.89 -3.89
CA LYS A 83 -14.96 5.57 -3.29
C LYS A 83 -14.09 4.48 -3.90
N ILE A 84 -13.89 4.50 -5.22
CA ILE A 84 -12.98 3.57 -5.91
C ILE A 84 -11.54 3.81 -5.45
N VAL A 85 -11.13 5.07 -5.35
CA VAL A 85 -9.79 5.45 -4.90
C VAL A 85 -9.57 5.04 -3.45
N GLU A 86 -10.52 5.27 -2.54
CA GLU A 86 -10.46 4.85 -1.14
C GLU A 86 -10.28 3.33 -1.03
N ALA A 87 -11.06 2.55 -1.78
CA ALA A 87 -10.97 1.10 -1.79
C ALA A 87 -9.58 0.62 -2.26
N ASN A 88 -9.05 1.24 -3.33
CA ASN A 88 -7.72 0.92 -3.84
C ASN A 88 -6.60 1.25 -2.85
N LEU A 89 -6.64 2.43 -2.23
CA LEU A 89 -5.64 2.84 -1.23
C LEU A 89 -5.72 1.97 0.03
N THR A 90 -6.93 1.62 0.46
CA THR A 90 -7.15 0.72 1.61
C THR A 90 -6.60 -0.68 1.34
N SER A 91 -6.84 -1.22 0.14
CA SER A 91 -6.27 -2.51 -0.27
C SER A 91 -4.74 -2.49 -0.29
N GLN A 92 -4.13 -1.41 -0.80
CA GLN A 92 -2.66 -1.25 -0.78
C GLN A 92 -2.10 -1.21 0.65
N ARG A 93 -2.79 -0.51 1.56
CA ARG A 93 -2.39 -0.45 2.97
C ARG A 93 -2.47 -1.81 3.65
N GLU A 94 -3.51 -2.59 3.38
CA GLU A 94 -3.66 -3.91 4.01
C GLU A 94 -2.56 -4.88 3.55
N LYS A 95 -2.19 -4.84 2.27
CA LYS A 95 -1.04 -5.60 1.75
C LYS A 95 0.28 -5.25 2.41
N LEU A 96 0.51 -3.96 2.68
CA LEU A 96 1.71 -3.54 3.43
C LEU A 96 1.68 -4.05 4.87
N ARG A 97 0.51 -4.06 5.51
CA ARG A 97 0.34 -4.59 6.85
C ARG A 97 0.58 -6.10 6.94
N GLU A 98 0.22 -6.84 5.90
CA GLU A 98 0.49 -8.29 5.79
C GLU A 98 1.99 -8.58 5.59
N THR A 99 2.71 -7.72 4.86
CA THR A 99 4.13 -7.93 4.54
C THR A 99 5.10 -7.35 5.57
N GLU A 100 4.73 -6.29 6.29
CA GLU A 100 5.52 -5.69 7.39
C GLU A 100 6.10 -6.71 8.39
N PRO A 101 5.33 -7.69 8.94
CA PRO A 101 5.87 -8.66 9.88
C PRO A 101 6.93 -9.59 9.25
N ASP A 102 6.91 -9.83 7.94
CA ASP A 102 7.89 -10.69 7.27
C ASP A 102 9.27 -10.03 7.26
N PHE A 103 9.34 -8.73 7.00
CA PHE A 103 10.58 -7.97 7.07
C PHE A 103 11.13 -7.86 8.49
N LEU A 104 10.26 -7.71 9.49
CA LEU A 104 10.66 -7.69 10.90
C LEU A 104 11.24 -9.03 11.34
N ARG A 105 10.59 -10.14 10.97
CA ARG A 105 11.11 -11.49 11.22
C ARG A 105 12.43 -11.74 10.50
N GLY A 106 12.57 -11.28 9.25
CA GLY A 106 13.82 -11.37 8.50
C GLY A 106 14.96 -10.65 9.21
N ARG A 107 14.72 -9.43 9.72
CA ARG A 107 15.71 -8.69 10.50
C ARG A 107 16.08 -9.37 11.81
N GLU A 108 15.09 -9.89 12.55
CA GLU A 108 15.34 -10.61 13.81
C GLU A 108 16.23 -11.85 13.57
N LEU A 109 15.98 -12.57 12.47
CA LEU A 109 16.80 -13.71 12.06
C LEU A 109 18.25 -13.28 11.76
N LEU A 110 18.43 -12.17 11.03
CA LEU A 110 19.76 -11.64 10.73
C LEU A 110 20.53 -11.26 11.99
N THR A 111 19.88 -10.59 12.93
CA THR A 111 20.50 -10.22 14.22
C THR A 111 20.94 -11.47 14.99
N LYS A 112 20.08 -12.50 15.08
CA LYS A 112 20.44 -13.78 15.72
C LYS A 112 21.61 -14.47 15.02
N LEU A 113 21.66 -14.41 13.70
CA LEU A 113 22.78 -14.96 12.93
C LEU A 113 24.08 -14.18 13.18
N GLN A 114 24.03 -12.84 13.20
CA GLN A 114 25.18 -12.00 13.52
C GLN A 114 25.72 -12.26 14.94
N GLU A 115 24.83 -12.41 15.93
CA GLU A 115 25.19 -12.78 17.30
C GLU A 115 25.89 -14.14 17.36
N ALA A 116 25.36 -15.15 16.65
CA ALA A 116 25.95 -16.48 16.59
C ALA A 116 27.30 -16.52 15.85
N LEU A 117 27.52 -15.63 14.88
CA LEU A 117 28.80 -15.50 14.17
C LEU A 117 29.86 -14.79 15.01
N GLY A 118 29.46 -13.79 15.80
CA GLY A 118 30.35 -12.96 16.62
C GLY A 118 30.68 -13.54 18.00
N ASN A 119 29.89 -14.48 18.51
CA ASN A 119 30.08 -15.07 19.83
C ASN A 119 30.79 -16.45 19.75
N PRO A 120 31.99 -16.62 20.34
CA PRO A 120 32.70 -17.90 20.38
C PRO A 120 32.00 -19.00 21.20
N ASP A 121 30.99 -18.64 22.01
CA ASP A 121 30.21 -19.61 22.79
C ASP A 121 29.25 -20.44 21.92
N TYR A 122 28.99 -20.04 20.67
CA TYR A 122 28.16 -20.79 19.75
C TYR A 122 28.95 -21.92 19.09
N GLU A 123 28.49 -23.16 19.29
CA GLU A 123 29.02 -24.34 18.64
C GLU A 123 28.41 -24.54 17.24
N TRP A 124 29.27 -24.82 16.27
CA TRP A 124 28.89 -25.09 14.88
C TRP A 124 29.23 -26.54 14.53
N PRO A 125 28.39 -27.26 13.76
CA PRO A 125 27.17 -26.78 13.10
C PRO A 125 25.97 -26.67 14.07
N MET A 126 25.16 -25.61 13.88
CA MET A 126 23.99 -25.33 14.72
C MET A 126 22.78 -26.13 14.25
N GLU A 127 22.10 -26.84 15.16
CA GLU A 127 20.82 -27.48 14.87
C GLU A 127 19.72 -26.42 14.74
N VAL A 128 19.07 -26.35 13.57
CA VAL A 128 17.95 -25.45 13.29
C VAL A 128 16.73 -26.23 12.86
N ARG A 129 15.55 -25.80 13.32
CA ARG A 129 14.27 -26.34 12.88
C ARG A 129 13.57 -25.35 11.97
N TYR A 130 13.15 -25.82 10.80
CA TYR A 130 12.46 -25.00 9.81
C TYR A 130 11.14 -25.66 9.38
N PRO A 131 10.11 -24.86 9.06
CA PRO A 131 8.83 -25.40 8.59
C PRO A 131 8.95 -25.90 7.15
N LEU A 132 8.42 -27.10 6.88
CA LEU A 132 8.21 -27.65 5.52
C LEU A 132 6.78 -27.40 5.03
N ALA A 133 5.81 -27.50 5.94
CA ALA A 133 4.40 -27.24 5.72
C ALA A 133 3.76 -26.82 7.05
N ASP A 134 2.47 -26.46 7.02
CA ASP A 134 1.73 -26.13 8.24
C ASP A 134 1.80 -27.29 9.24
N GLN A 135 2.33 -27.01 10.43
CA GLN A 135 2.56 -27.98 11.52
C GLN A 135 3.59 -29.08 11.23
N VAL A 136 4.30 -29.03 10.09
CA VAL A 136 5.36 -29.99 9.73
C VAL A 136 6.70 -29.29 9.75
N PHE A 137 7.60 -29.76 10.62
CA PHE A 137 8.94 -29.19 10.81
C PHE A 137 10.00 -30.23 10.50
N SER A 138 11.11 -29.78 9.91
CA SER A 138 12.30 -30.60 9.71
C SER A 138 13.49 -29.98 10.44
N THR A 139 14.46 -30.82 10.78
CA THR A 139 15.73 -30.43 11.39
C THR A 139 16.79 -30.35 10.30
N ALA A 140 17.59 -29.28 10.31
CA ALA A 140 18.79 -29.11 9.50
C ALA A 140 19.96 -28.68 10.38
N TYR A 141 21.18 -28.91 9.88
CA TYR A 141 22.41 -28.44 10.51
C TYR A 141 22.95 -27.28 9.68
N LEU A 142 23.12 -26.13 10.31
CA LEU A 142 23.64 -24.93 9.67
C LEU A 142 25.14 -24.84 9.95
N ASP A 143 25.93 -24.76 8.89
CA ASP A 143 27.37 -24.51 8.97
C ASP A 143 27.66 -23.02 9.15
N LYS A 144 28.85 -22.71 9.70
CA LYS A 144 29.30 -21.33 9.88
C LYS A 144 29.41 -20.63 8.51
N THR A 145 28.52 -19.68 8.25
CA THR A 145 28.40 -18.98 6.97
C THR A 145 28.18 -17.49 7.18
N ASP A 146 28.93 -16.67 6.43
CA ASP A 146 28.86 -15.21 6.49
C ASP A 146 27.97 -14.63 5.36
N THR A 147 27.39 -15.49 4.52
CA THR A 147 26.55 -15.14 3.38
C THR A 147 25.17 -15.79 3.46
N ILE A 148 24.17 -15.08 2.95
CA ILE A 148 22.79 -15.55 2.86
C ILE A 148 22.24 -15.30 1.46
N TYR A 149 21.18 -16.03 1.11
CA TYR A 149 20.46 -15.84 -0.14
C TYR A 149 19.18 -15.04 0.10
N ILE A 150 19.00 -13.96 -0.66
CA ILE A 150 17.79 -13.13 -0.64
C ILE A 150 17.09 -13.24 -2.00
N LEU A 151 15.76 -13.46 -1.96
CA LEU A 151 14.90 -13.35 -3.14
C LEU A 151 14.66 -11.89 -3.49
N LEU A 152 15.10 -11.47 -4.68
CA LEU A 152 14.92 -10.09 -5.16
C LEU A 152 13.60 -9.90 -5.91
N GLY A 153 12.97 -10.99 -6.37
CA GLY A 153 11.80 -10.97 -7.25
C GLY A 153 12.09 -11.68 -8.57
N CYS A 154 11.06 -11.86 -9.41
CA CYS A 154 11.16 -12.53 -10.72
C CYS A 154 11.95 -13.86 -10.68
N GLN A 155 11.75 -14.67 -9.63
CA GLN A 155 12.44 -15.95 -9.41
C GLN A 155 13.98 -15.86 -9.35
N THR A 156 14.52 -14.67 -9.05
CA THR A 156 15.97 -14.44 -8.95
C THR A 156 16.40 -14.31 -7.49
N MET A 157 17.43 -15.06 -7.11
CA MET A 157 18.10 -14.97 -5.80
C MET A 157 19.47 -14.33 -5.95
N ALA A 158 19.89 -13.57 -4.94
CA ALA A 158 21.24 -13.03 -4.84
C ALA A 158 21.88 -13.47 -3.53
N GLU A 159 23.15 -13.87 -3.61
CA GLU A 159 24.01 -14.09 -2.44
C GLU A 159 24.51 -12.73 -1.95
N VAL A 160 24.30 -12.45 -0.66
CA VAL A 160 24.75 -11.23 0.00
C VAL A 160 25.34 -11.55 1.37
N THR A 161 26.24 -10.69 1.85
CA THR A 161 26.74 -10.82 3.22
C THR A 161 25.66 -10.49 4.25
N VAL A 162 25.79 -11.00 5.48
CA VAL A 162 24.83 -10.72 6.55
C VAL A 162 24.72 -9.21 6.86
N ASP A 163 25.83 -8.47 6.77
CA ASP A 163 25.86 -7.02 7.01
C ASP A 163 25.18 -6.23 5.88
N GLU A 164 25.33 -6.66 4.62
CA GLU A 164 24.61 -6.06 3.50
C GLU A 164 23.12 -6.35 3.57
N ALA A 165 22.75 -7.56 4.00
CA ALA A 165 21.36 -7.91 4.25
C ALA A 165 20.72 -7.00 5.30
N ASP A 166 21.35 -6.76 6.46
CA ASP A 166 20.78 -5.87 7.48
C ASP A 166 20.57 -4.45 6.96
N LYS A 167 21.47 -3.95 6.09
CA LYS A 167 21.29 -2.65 5.41
C LYS A 167 20.07 -2.66 4.48
N ILE A 168 19.91 -3.71 3.68
CA ILE A 168 18.77 -3.86 2.75
C ILE A 168 17.45 -3.91 3.54
N PHE A 169 17.37 -4.77 4.56
CA PHE A 169 16.18 -4.89 5.40
C PHE A 169 15.88 -3.59 6.16
N SER A 170 16.89 -2.92 6.70
CA SER A 170 16.74 -1.62 7.37
C SER A 170 16.17 -0.56 6.43
N LYS A 171 16.71 -0.44 5.22
CA LYS A 171 16.24 0.51 4.21
C LYS A 171 14.79 0.22 3.81
N ASN A 172 14.48 -1.05 3.55
CA ASN A 172 13.13 -1.46 3.19
C ASN A 172 12.12 -1.19 4.30
N LEU A 173 12.47 -1.41 5.57
CA LEU A 173 11.61 -1.08 6.71
C LEU A 173 11.34 0.43 6.82
N VAL A 174 12.33 1.28 6.55
CA VAL A 174 12.14 2.74 6.50
C VAL A 174 11.18 3.11 5.35
N ASP A 175 11.36 2.52 4.18
CA ASP A 175 10.53 2.76 3.01
C ASP A 175 9.08 2.29 3.22
N ILE A 176 8.88 1.12 3.84
CA ILE A 176 7.56 0.59 4.20
C ILE A 176 6.86 1.54 5.18
N ASN A 177 7.56 2.01 6.21
CA ASN A 177 6.98 2.94 7.19
C ASN A 177 6.62 4.29 6.55
N LYS A 178 7.49 4.82 5.68
CA LYS A 178 7.21 6.04 4.92
C LYS A 178 5.97 5.86 4.04
N LEU A 179 5.91 4.77 3.28
CA LEU A 179 4.77 4.47 2.42
C LEU A 179 3.47 4.27 3.22
N LYS A 180 3.54 3.66 4.41
CA LYS A 180 2.40 3.50 5.31
C LYS A 180 1.86 4.85 5.78
N ASN A 181 2.74 5.78 6.12
CA ASN A 181 2.35 7.14 6.50
C ASN A 181 1.74 7.89 5.31
N ASP A 182 2.40 7.85 4.15
CA ASP A 182 1.90 8.48 2.92
C ASP A 182 0.49 7.97 2.57
N LEU A 183 0.26 6.65 2.58
CA LEU A 183 -1.05 6.06 2.33
C LEU A 183 -2.09 6.45 3.39
N THR A 184 -1.69 6.62 4.64
CA THR A 184 -2.60 7.03 5.72
C THR A 184 -3.07 8.46 5.52
N GLU A 185 -2.16 9.39 5.21
CA GLU A 185 -2.49 10.77 4.86
C GLU A 185 -3.41 10.83 3.65
N GLU A 186 -3.10 10.02 2.63
CA GLU A 186 -3.86 9.95 1.40
C GLU A 186 -5.28 9.40 1.61
N ILE A 187 -5.45 8.35 2.42
CA ILE A 187 -6.77 7.81 2.79
C ILE A 187 -7.57 8.86 3.55
N ASN A 188 -6.95 9.58 4.49
CA ASN A 188 -7.63 10.63 5.25
C ASN A 188 -8.09 11.77 4.33
N PHE A 189 -7.25 12.22 3.40
CA PHE A 189 -7.63 13.21 2.41
C PHE A 189 -8.84 12.78 1.59
N VAL A 190 -8.84 11.54 1.07
CA VAL A 190 -9.96 11.02 0.27
C VAL A 190 -11.23 10.92 1.10
N LYS A 191 -11.15 10.55 2.38
CA LYS A 191 -12.30 10.56 3.29
C LYS A 191 -12.90 11.95 3.46
N ASP A 192 -12.06 12.97 3.61
CA ASP A 192 -12.53 14.36 3.69
C ASP A 192 -13.22 14.79 2.39
N GLN A 193 -12.73 14.35 1.23
CA GLN A 193 -13.37 14.60 -0.07
C GLN A 193 -14.71 13.88 -0.21
N ILE A 194 -14.82 12.65 0.32
CA ILE A 194 -16.07 11.88 0.37
C ILE A 194 -17.10 12.64 1.22
N THR A 195 -16.74 13.04 2.44
CA THR A 195 -17.64 13.81 3.31
C THR A 195 -18.07 15.13 2.68
N THR A 196 -17.14 15.86 2.03
CA THR A 196 -17.47 17.09 1.31
C THR A 196 -18.46 16.85 0.17
N SER A 197 -18.27 15.75 -0.57
CA SER A 197 -19.16 15.37 -1.68
C SER A 197 -20.54 14.94 -1.19
N GLU A 198 -20.64 14.27 -0.04
CA GLU A 198 -21.92 13.92 0.59
C GLU A 198 -22.70 15.16 1.02
N VAL A 199 -22.01 16.13 1.63
CA VAL A 199 -22.61 17.42 2.00
C VAL A 199 -23.13 18.15 0.76
N ASN A 200 -22.33 18.21 -0.31
CA ASN A 200 -22.73 18.81 -1.59
C ASN A 200 -23.96 18.12 -2.21
N MET A 201 -24.01 16.79 -2.15
CA MET A 201 -25.15 16.01 -2.64
C MET A 201 -26.43 16.35 -1.86
N ALA A 202 -26.33 16.49 -0.54
CA ALA A 202 -27.46 16.91 0.31
C ALA A 202 -27.91 18.35 0.00
N HIS A 203 -26.98 19.29 -0.19
CA HIS A 203 -27.32 20.67 -0.59
C HIS A 203 -28.07 20.72 -1.92
N LEU A 204 -27.59 19.98 -2.94
CA LEU A 204 -28.25 19.89 -4.24
C LEU A 204 -29.63 19.25 -4.16
N PHE A 205 -29.79 18.19 -3.35
CA PHE A 205 -31.08 17.54 -3.13
C PHE A 205 -32.08 18.49 -2.45
N ASN A 206 -31.66 19.16 -1.37
CA ASN A 206 -32.50 20.12 -0.64
C ASN A 206 -32.95 21.29 -1.53
N TYR A 207 -32.04 21.82 -2.35
CA TYR A 207 -32.35 22.88 -3.31
C TYR A 207 -33.37 22.42 -4.37
N ASN A 208 -33.19 21.22 -4.94
CA ASN A 208 -34.14 20.65 -5.91
C ASN A 208 -35.54 20.44 -5.30
N VAL A 209 -35.62 19.94 -4.06
CA VAL A 209 -36.89 19.79 -3.34
C VAL A 209 -37.56 21.13 -3.10
N ASN A 210 -36.82 22.16 -2.71
CA ASN A 210 -37.36 23.51 -2.51
C ASN A 210 -37.89 24.11 -3.81
N LEU A 211 -37.17 23.97 -4.92
CA LEU A 211 -37.65 24.40 -6.24
C LEU A 211 -38.97 23.72 -6.62
N LYS A 212 -39.07 22.40 -6.44
CA LYS A 212 -40.31 21.65 -6.72
C LYS A 212 -41.47 22.10 -5.83
N LYS A 213 -41.23 22.40 -4.55
CA LYS A 213 -42.25 22.94 -3.63
C LYS A 213 -42.73 24.32 -4.04
N THR A 214 -41.81 25.21 -4.41
CA THR A 214 -42.15 26.56 -4.90
C THR A 214 -42.91 26.51 -6.22
N ALA A 215 -42.55 25.60 -7.14
CA ALA A 215 -43.24 25.41 -8.41
C ALA A 215 -44.65 24.80 -8.22
N ALA A 216 -44.85 23.97 -7.19
CA ALA A 216 -46.14 23.37 -6.87
C ALA A 216 -47.07 24.31 -6.06
N GLY A 217 -46.65 25.54 -5.74
CA GLY A 217 -47.48 26.51 -5.02
C GLY A 217 -47.80 26.14 -3.57
N ILE A 218 -47.10 25.15 -3.00
CA ILE A 218 -47.26 24.73 -1.59
C ILE A 218 -46.41 25.66 -0.73
N GLY A 219 -46.86 26.91 -0.59
CA GLY A 219 -46.29 27.87 0.36
C GLY A 219 -46.80 27.60 1.77
N ASP A 220 -45.88 27.67 2.74
CA ASP A 220 -46.12 27.48 4.17
C ASP A 220 -47.43 28.13 4.64
N LYS A 221 -48.35 27.29 5.15
CA LYS A 221 -49.37 27.77 6.08
C LYS A 221 -48.66 28.02 7.41
N LYS A 222 -48.44 29.32 7.69
CA LYS A 222 -48.07 29.86 8.99
C LYS A 222 -48.85 29.22 10.13
#